data_AF-A0AAW1LLK8-F1
#
_entry.id   AF-A0AAW1LLK8-F1
#
_cell.length_a   1.000
_cell.length_b   1.000
_cell.length_c   1.000
_cell.angle_alpha   90.00
_cell.angle_beta   90.00
_cell.angle_gamma   90.00
#
_symmetry.space_group_name_H-M   'P 1'
#
loop_
_entity.id
_entity.type
_entity.pdbx_description
1 polymer ?
#
loop_
_entity_poly.entity_id
_entity_poly.type
_entity_poly.pdbx_seq_one_letter_code
_entity_poly.pdbx_strand_id
1 'polypeptide(L)'
;MRQFFKTHLHIIISVFAFLGLFATIIQSNGSKGLPNIFVFPSNIIWPRNNNNNNNNNNSNIIDYYGGIIKNNNDKINGTSNSLSSIYDPLAFSLAIIHNSSTLSKSEEKKQRALKRIRESINEILRWRKKEDEEVETIEVELAKARVLIKEAFQNSRSNTSNISNLGHVDYVPHGKIYKNAFAFHRSYLLMEKLFKIYVYEEGEAPLFHYGVCKNIYSMEGIFINTMEQNTQFKTNNPKKAHVFFLPFSVVMILEHLFDPIIRDKAVLERTIVDYVNVISHKYPFWNRSLGLDHFMLSCHDWGPRATWYHPLLYFHSIRALCNANTSENFNPRKDVPIPEINLVTGQTTTLIHGSPPSERTTLGFFAGHMHGHIRPALLNHWKSKDDDLKIYEELPKNISYRDMMSRSKYCICPSGFEVASPRIVEAIYAGCVPVLISQNYILPYSDVLDWDEFSIRVSLSDVPNLKKILMDIPYERYLKMQTGVTQVQRHFVINNPPKKYDVFHMTIHSIWLRRLNVRFS
;
A
#
# COMPACT_ATOMS: atom_id res chain seq x y z
N MET A 1 -4.49 10.25 -42.66
CA MET A 1 -3.79 9.46 -41.62
C MET A 1 -2.36 9.06 -42.00
N ARG A 2 -2.09 8.40 -43.14
CA ARG A 2 -0.70 8.03 -43.55
C ARG A 2 0.27 9.21 -43.72
N GLN A 3 -0.21 10.37 -44.19
CA GLN A 3 0.62 11.57 -44.35
C GLN A 3 1.02 12.21 -43.00
N PHE A 4 0.11 12.21 -42.01
CA PHE A 4 0.33 12.76 -40.66
C PHE A 4 1.42 11.99 -39.90
N PHE A 5 1.41 10.65 -40.02
CA PHE A 5 2.42 9.81 -39.40
C PHE A 5 3.81 9.97 -40.03
N LYS A 6 3.93 10.14 -41.36
CA LYS A 6 5.22 10.40 -42.00
C LYS A 6 5.86 11.72 -41.54
N THR A 7 5.06 12.75 -41.26
CA THR A 7 5.57 14.07 -40.88
C THR A 7 5.92 14.19 -39.39
N HIS A 8 5.31 13.37 -38.52
CA HIS A 8 5.47 13.49 -37.05
C HIS A 8 6.23 12.33 -36.37
N LEU A 9 6.55 11.24 -37.08
CA LEU A 9 7.29 10.10 -36.54
C LEU A 9 8.68 10.50 -35.99
N HIS A 10 9.41 11.40 -36.67
CA HIS A 10 10.70 11.88 -36.18
C HIS A 10 10.58 12.73 -34.89
N ILE A 11 9.45 13.38 -34.66
CA ILE A 11 9.19 14.18 -33.45
C ILE A 11 8.86 13.27 -32.27
N ILE A 12 8.11 12.19 -32.50
CA ILE A 12 7.79 11.19 -31.48
C ILE A 12 9.07 10.46 -31.02
N ILE A 13 9.89 9.98 -31.97
CA ILE A 13 11.17 9.33 -31.67
C ILE A 13 12.12 10.28 -30.92
N SER A 14 12.16 11.57 -31.28
CA SER A 14 13.00 12.56 -30.60
C SER A 14 12.54 12.89 -29.17
N VAL A 15 11.23 12.79 -28.87
CA VAL A 15 10.68 13.03 -27.52
C VAL A 15 11.02 11.89 -26.58
N PHE A 16 10.91 10.64 -27.04
CA PHE A 16 11.32 9.47 -26.26
C PHE A 16 12.84 9.42 -26.04
N ALA A 17 13.63 9.77 -27.05
CA ALA A 17 15.09 9.90 -26.90
C ALA A 17 15.50 11.00 -25.91
N PHE A 18 14.75 12.11 -25.84
CA PHE A 18 15.04 13.20 -24.89
C PHE A 18 14.62 12.89 -23.45
N LEU A 19 13.54 12.11 -23.25
CA LEU A 19 13.14 11.59 -21.94
C LEU A 19 14.15 10.56 -21.42
N GLY A 20 14.67 9.70 -22.30
CA GLY A 20 15.76 8.77 -21.97
C GLY A 20 17.05 9.49 -21.55
N LEU A 21 17.45 10.55 -22.26
CA LEU A 21 18.65 11.34 -21.95
C LEU A 21 18.51 12.14 -20.63
N PHE A 22 17.31 12.60 -20.29
CA PHE A 22 17.05 13.33 -19.03
C PHE A 22 17.15 12.40 -17.82
N ALA A 23 16.74 11.13 -17.96
CA ALA A 23 16.94 10.11 -16.94
C ALA A 23 18.44 9.79 -16.72
N THR A 24 19.27 9.84 -17.78
CA THR A 24 20.72 9.60 -17.69
C THR A 24 21.48 10.77 -17.06
N ILE A 25 21.08 12.02 -17.34
CA ILE A 25 21.74 13.22 -16.78
C ILE A 25 21.44 13.40 -15.28
N ILE A 26 20.24 13.01 -14.81
CA ILE A 26 19.91 12.98 -13.37
C ILE A 26 20.79 11.96 -12.61
N GLN A 27 21.27 10.92 -13.31
CA GLN A 27 22.11 9.88 -12.72
C GLN A 27 23.59 10.27 -12.60
N SER A 28 24.06 11.31 -13.30
CA SER A 28 25.48 11.71 -13.29
C SER A 28 25.86 12.71 -12.19
N ASN A 29 24.89 13.34 -11.51
CA ASN A 29 25.15 14.30 -10.43
C ASN A 29 24.72 13.70 -9.08
N GLY A 30 25.72 13.21 -8.35
CA GLY A 30 25.56 12.44 -7.13
C GLY A 30 24.71 13.10 -6.03
N SER A 31 23.93 12.24 -5.37
CA SER A 31 23.55 12.29 -3.95
C SER A 31 23.60 13.66 -3.25
N LYS A 32 22.56 14.48 -3.43
CA LYS A 32 22.05 15.37 -2.36
C LYS A 32 20.52 15.41 -2.43
N GLY A 33 19.88 15.02 -1.32
CA GLY A 33 18.44 14.85 -1.20
C GLY A 33 17.66 16.12 -1.55
N LEU A 34 16.55 15.94 -2.28
CA LEU A 34 15.56 16.97 -2.50
C LEU A 34 14.82 17.28 -1.20
N PRO A 35 14.53 18.56 -0.87
CA PRO A 35 13.73 18.93 0.29
C PRO A 35 12.27 18.49 0.12
N ASN A 36 11.66 18.05 1.22
CA ASN A 36 10.23 17.71 1.32
C ASN A 36 9.34 18.91 0.93
N ILE A 37 8.85 18.97 -0.32
CA ILE A 37 7.94 20.02 -0.83
C ILE A 37 6.55 19.42 -1.16
N PHE A 38 6.09 18.41 -0.42
CA PHE A 38 4.78 17.80 -0.65
C PHE A 38 3.98 17.72 0.65
N VAL A 39 3.22 18.78 0.94
CA VAL A 39 2.21 18.79 2.01
C VAL A 39 0.84 18.60 1.37
N PHE A 40 0.18 17.51 1.72
CA PHE A 40 -1.21 17.23 1.34
C PHE A 40 -2.13 17.57 2.53
N PRO A 41 -3.26 18.27 2.33
CA PRO A 41 -4.19 18.56 3.40
C PRO A 41 -4.60 17.29 4.15
N SER A 42 -4.72 17.43 5.46
CA SER A 42 -5.28 16.43 6.36
C SER A 42 -6.81 16.40 6.22
N ASN A 43 -7.35 15.19 6.28
CA ASN A 43 -8.78 14.84 6.38
C ASN A 43 -9.48 14.59 5.05
N ILE A 44 -9.70 13.30 4.76
CA ILE A 44 -10.98 12.69 4.39
C ILE A 44 -10.84 11.16 4.57
N ILE A 45 -11.84 10.58 5.25
CA ILE A 45 -12.14 9.16 5.56
C ILE A 45 -11.56 8.54 6.84
N TRP A 46 -10.40 8.93 7.38
CA TRP A 46 -9.96 8.46 8.72
C TRP A 46 -9.23 9.55 9.52
N PRO A 47 -9.77 10.08 10.63
CA PRO A 47 -9.00 10.92 11.55
C PRO A 47 -8.00 10.06 12.34
N ARG A 48 -6.77 10.59 12.54
CA ARG A 48 -5.83 10.06 13.55
C ARG A 48 -6.51 10.17 14.92
N ASN A 49 -6.49 9.08 15.69
CA ASN A 49 -6.97 9.08 17.07
C ASN A 49 -5.91 9.75 17.96
N ASN A 50 -6.14 10.98 18.41
CA ASN A 50 -5.34 11.61 19.45
C ASN A 50 -5.75 11.04 20.81
N ASN A 51 -5.07 9.99 21.27
CA ASN A 51 -5.08 9.57 22.67
C ASN A 51 -3.69 9.83 23.25
N ASN A 52 -3.43 11.07 23.67
CA ASN A 52 -2.38 11.35 24.65
C ASN A 52 -3.08 11.78 25.95
N ASN A 53 -3.20 10.82 26.88
CA ASN A 53 -3.33 11.16 28.29
C ASN A 53 -1.93 11.41 28.84
N ASN A 54 -1.81 12.54 29.53
CA ASN A 54 -0.62 13.07 30.19
C ASN A 54 0.19 12.02 30.95
N ASN A 55 1.51 12.04 30.75
CA ASN A 55 2.47 12.15 31.84
C ASN A 55 3.79 12.76 31.34
N ASN A 56 4.20 13.84 32.02
CA ASN A 56 5.44 14.58 31.80
C ASN A 56 6.67 13.69 32.02
N ASN A 57 7.62 13.73 31.07
CA ASN A 57 8.97 14.24 31.31
C ASN A 57 9.81 14.23 30.02
N ASN A 58 10.18 15.45 29.60
CA ASN A 58 11.22 15.89 28.67
C ASN A 58 12.08 14.83 27.94
N SER A 59 11.91 14.77 26.62
CA SER A 59 13.05 14.82 25.69
C SER A 59 12.61 15.49 24.37
N ASN A 60 13.45 16.43 23.91
CA ASN A 60 13.15 17.40 22.86
C ASN A 60 12.97 16.75 21.48
N ILE A 61 11.79 16.90 20.87
CA ILE A 61 11.60 16.83 19.42
C ILE A 61 11.08 18.20 18.98
N ILE A 62 11.93 18.93 18.27
CA ILE A 62 11.68 20.28 17.78
C ILE A 62 10.60 20.21 16.68
N ASP A 63 9.47 20.85 16.95
CA ASP A 63 8.44 21.19 15.98
C ASP A 63 9.00 22.17 14.93
N TYR A 64 9.10 21.72 13.68
CA TYR A 64 9.47 22.55 12.54
C TYR A 64 8.24 22.81 11.64
N TYR A 65 7.22 23.50 12.17
CA TYR A 65 6.12 24.06 11.38
C TYR A 65 5.61 25.36 12.01
N GLY A 66 6.13 26.49 11.55
CA GLY A 66 5.70 27.81 12.00
C GLY A 66 6.52 28.93 11.39
N GLY A 67 6.28 29.26 10.12
CA GLY A 67 6.93 30.42 9.52
C GLY A 67 6.77 30.44 8.01
N ILE A 68 5.71 31.11 7.55
CA ILE A 68 5.60 31.95 6.34
C ILE A 68 4.08 32.09 6.13
N ILE A 69 3.54 33.23 6.56
CA ILE A 69 2.47 34.03 5.96
C ILE A 69 2.23 35.17 6.97
N LYS A 70 2.90 36.29 6.73
CA LYS A 70 2.47 37.60 7.23
C LYS A 70 2.60 38.59 6.08
N ASN A 71 1.54 39.37 5.92
CA ASN A 71 1.39 40.60 5.15
C ASN A 71 1.14 40.46 3.64
N ASN A 72 -0.12 40.60 3.23
CA ASN A 72 -0.63 41.93 2.86
C ASN A 72 -2.16 41.98 2.97
N ASN A 73 -2.63 43.10 3.52
CA ASN A 73 -4.02 43.46 3.71
C ASN A 73 -4.72 43.70 2.37
N ASP A 74 -5.93 43.18 2.21
CA ASP A 74 -7.08 43.97 1.76
C ASP A 74 -8.39 43.33 2.24
N LYS A 75 -9.23 44.15 2.87
CA LYS A 75 -10.54 43.81 3.45
C LYS A 75 -11.60 43.73 2.36
N ILE A 76 -12.37 42.64 2.26
CA ILE A 76 -13.78 42.67 1.85
C ILE A 76 -14.58 41.62 2.64
N ASN A 77 -15.67 42.09 3.26
CA ASN A 77 -16.63 41.33 4.08
C ASN A 77 -17.41 40.27 3.26
N GLY A 78 -17.75 39.13 3.88
CA GLY A 78 -18.82 38.26 3.40
C GLY A 78 -18.74 36.78 3.81
N THR A 79 -19.65 36.37 4.70
CA THR A 79 -20.15 34.99 4.93
C THR A 79 -19.15 33.85 5.20
N SER A 80 -19.20 33.34 6.44
CA SER A 80 -18.55 32.12 6.90
C SER A 80 -19.09 30.87 6.20
N ASN A 81 -18.42 30.44 5.13
CA ASN A 81 -18.48 29.06 4.66
C ASN A 81 -17.12 28.40 4.96
N SER A 82 -17.14 27.37 5.80
CA SER A 82 -15.99 26.52 6.07
C SER A 82 -15.63 25.75 4.80
N LEU A 83 -14.71 26.29 4.00
CA LEU A 83 -14.16 25.63 2.84
C LEU A 83 -13.25 24.48 3.31
N SER A 84 -13.80 23.26 3.41
CA SER A 84 -13.00 22.05 3.53
C SER A 84 -12.12 21.95 2.28
N SER A 85 -10.80 22.08 2.40
CA SER A 85 -9.92 22.00 1.24
C SER A 85 -9.96 20.58 0.65
N ILE A 86 -10.61 20.45 -0.50
CA ILE A 86 -10.76 19.21 -1.26
C ILE A 86 -9.46 18.96 -2.04
N TYR A 87 -8.97 17.71 -2.04
CA TYR A 87 -7.87 17.30 -2.91
C TYR A 87 -8.38 17.18 -4.34
N ASP A 88 -7.96 18.11 -5.21
CA ASP A 88 -8.13 18.04 -6.65
C ASP A 88 -6.82 17.49 -7.26
N PRO A 89 -6.81 16.26 -7.80
CA PRO A 89 -5.63 15.65 -8.42
C PRO A 89 -5.10 16.43 -9.62
N LEU A 90 -5.95 17.18 -10.34
CA LEU A 90 -5.58 18.03 -11.46
C LEU A 90 -4.94 19.34 -10.98
N ALA A 91 -5.52 19.99 -9.96
CA ALA A 91 -4.88 21.13 -9.31
C ALA A 91 -3.55 20.73 -8.65
N PHE A 92 -3.46 19.52 -8.10
CA PHE A 92 -2.23 18.97 -7.54
C PHE A 92 -1.19 18.67 -8.63
N SER A 93 -1.59 18.04 -9.74
CA SER A 93 -0.72 17.82 -10.91
C SER A 93 -0.22 19.14 -11.50
N LEU A 94 -1.09 20.15 -11.60
CA LEU A 94 -0.74 21.51 -12.02
C LEU A 94 0.18 22.22 -11.00
N ALA A 95 -0.04 22.00 -9.70
CA ALA A 95 0.80 22.55 -8.63
C ALA A 95 2.19 21.92 -8.60
N ILE A 96 2.33 20.61 -8.84
CA ILE A 96 3.63 19.94 -9.01
C ILE A 96 4.40 20.54 -10.20
N ILE A 97 3.69 20.78 -11.30
CA ILE A 97 4.26 21.42 -12.49
C ILE A 97 4.72 22.85 -12.17
N HIS A 98 3.91 23.63 -11.43
CA HIS A 98 4.22 25.00 -11.03
C HIS A 98 5.35 25.12 -9.98
N ASN A 99 5.44 24.21 -9.01
CA ASN A 99 6.47 24.24 -7.96
C ASN A 99 7.87 23.79 -8.43
N SER A 100 8.03 23.36 -9.69
CA SER A 100 9.34 23.08 -10.29
C SER A 100 10.09 24.33 -10.80
N SER A 101 9.67 25.53 -10.37
CA SER A 101 10.14 26.82 -10.86
C SER A 101 11.11 27.52 -9.90
N THR A 102 12.28 26.92 -9.72
CA THR A 102 13.51 27.69 -9.50
C THR A 102 14.61 27.03 -10.31
N LEU A 103 15.14 27.73 -11.33
CA LEU A 103 16.50 27.65 -11.93
C LEU A 103 16.53 27.75 -13.48
N SER A 104 17.11 28.88 -13.88
CA SER A 104 17.68 29.40 -15.14
C SER A 104 17.53 28.71 -16.52
N LYS A 105 17.18 29.55 -17.51
CA LYS A 105 17.58 29.68 -18.94
C LYS A 105 17.65 28.45 -19.86
N SER A 106 17.33 27.24 -19.39
CA SER A 106 17.14 26.04 -20.24
C SER A 106 15.67 25.83 -20.66
N GLU A 107 14.84 26.89 -20.65
CA GLU A 107 13.39 26.79 -20.48
C GLU A 107 12.54 26.51 -21.73
N GLU A 108 13.01 26.63 -22.97
CA GLU A 108 12.11 26.43 -24.13
C GLU A 108 11.65 24.97 -24.32
N LYS A 109 12.56 23.99 -24.19
CA LYS A 109 12.20 22.57 -24.34
C LYS A 109 11.29 22.08 -23.21
N LYS A 110 11.55 22.52 -21.98
CA LYS A 110 10.75 22.19 -20.80
C LYS A 110 9.37 22.86 -20.85
N GLN A 111 9.29 24.12 -21.31
CA GLN A 111 8.00 24.78 -21.56
C GLN A 111 7.21 24.12 -22.68
N ARG A 112 7.85 23.64 -23.76
CA ARG A 112 7.17 22.87 -24.81
C ARG A 112 6.65 21.52 -24.30
N ALA A 113 7.39 20.83 -23.44
CA ALA A 113 6.93 19.57 -22.83
C ALA A 113 5.74 19.78 -21.88
N LEU A 114 5.81 20.80 -21.02
CA LEU A 114 4.71 21.17 -20.13
C LEU A 114 3.48 21.67 -20.89
N LYS A 115 3.68 22.42 -21.98
CA LYS A 115 2.61 22.86 -22.88
C LYS A 115 1.92 21.67 -23.54
N ARG A 116 2.68 20.66 -24.00
CA ARG A 116 2.14 19.42 -24.57
C ARG A 116 1.36 18.61 -23.54
N ILE A 117 1.88 18.46 -22.32
CA ILE A 117 1.15 17.80 -21.23
C ILE A 117 -0.16 18.54 -20.94
N ARG A 118 -0.11 19.89 -20.91
CA ARG A 118 -1.31 20.73 -20.72
C ARG A 118 -2.31 20.59 -21.85
N GLU A 119 -1.85 20.54 -23.11
CA GLU A 119 -2.69 20.34 -24.29
C GLU A 119 -3.32 18.94 -24.28
N SER A 120 -2.56 17.90 -23.93
CA SER A 120 -3.09 16.53 -23.77
C SER A 120 -4.10 16.44 -22.62
N ILE A 121 -3.84 17.07 -21.48
CA ILE A 121 -4.81 17.16 -20.38
C ILE A 121 -6.06 17.90 -20.84
N ASN A 122 -5.93 19.00 -21.59
CA ASN A 122 -7.06 19.76 -22.12
C ASN A 122 -7.87 18.99 -23.17
N GLU A 123 -7.23 18.17 -24.02
CA GLU A 123 -7.93 17.26 -24.93
C GLU A 123 -8.67 16.17 -24.16
N ILE A 124 -8.06 15.61 -23.12
CA ILE A 124 -8.69 14.61 -22.24
C ILE A 124 -9.91 15.22 -21.52
N LEU A 125 -9.80 16.48 -21.05
CA LEU A 125 -10.92 17.22 -20.46
C LEU A 125 -12.05 17.49 -21.48
N ARG A 126 -11.74 17.68 -22.77
CA ARG A 126 -12.74 17.81 -23.84
C ARG A 126 -13.43 16.49 -24.14
N TRP A 127 -12.72 15.37 -24.07
CA TRP A 127 -13.30 14.03 -24.21
C TRP A 127 -14.20 13.65 -23.03
N ARG A 128 -13.83 14.04 -21.82
CA ARG A 128 -14.65 13.84 -20.60
C ARG A 128 -16.09 14.33 -20.77
N LYS A 129 -16.25 15.53 -21.33
CA LYS A 129 -17.56 16.17 -21.60
C LYS A 129 -18.51 15.38 -22.52
N LYS A 130 -18.07 14.26 -23.10
CA LYS A 130 -18.80 13.50 -24.13
C LYS A 130 -19.27 12.11 -23.70
N GLU A 131 -18.83 11.57 -22.56
CA GLU A 131 -19.17 10.22 -22.08
C GLU A 131 -19.59 10.24 -20.59
N ASP A 132 -20.80 10.69 -20.26
CA ASP A 132 -21.04 11.12 -18.86
C ASP A 132 -22.30 10.58 -18.14
N GLU A 133 -23.10 9.64 -18.67
CA GLU A 133 -24.22 9.09 -17.86
C GLU A 133 -23.80 7.91 -16.95
N GLU A 134 -23.01 6.96 -17.46
CA GLU A 134 -22.60 5.76 -16.70
C GLU A 134 -21.52 6.09 -15.65
N VAL A 135 -20.61 7.02 -15.96
CA VAL A 135 -19.58 7.52 -15.02
C VAL A 135 -20.23 8.29 -13.89
N GLU A 136 -21.23 9.13 -14.19
CA GLU A 136 -22.03 9.84 -13.20
C GLU A 136 -22.76 8.86 -12.26
N THR A 137 -23.30 7.77 -12.81
CA THR A 137 -23.94 6.72 -12.02
C THR A 137 -22.97 6.09 -11.00
N ILE A 138 -21.76 5.71 -11.43
CA ILE A 138 -20.73 5.13 -10.53
C ILE A 138 -20.32 6.15 -9.46
N GLU A 139 -20.12 7.42 -9.81
CA GLU A 139 -19.74 8.44 -8.83
C GLU A 139 -20.85 8.73 -7.82
N VAL A 140 -22.12 8.68 -8.24
CA VAL A 140 -23.28 8.77 -7.32
C VAL A 140 -23.31 7.58 -6.36
N GLU A 141 -23.06 6.36 -6.83
CA GLU A 141 -22.98 5.17 -5.97
C GLU A 141 -21.84 5.28 -4.94
N LEU A 142 -20.66 5.71 -5.38
CA LEU A 142 -19.50 5.94 -4.51
C LEU A 142 -19.76 7.08 -3.51
N ALA A 143 -20.42 8.16 -3.91
CA ALA A 143 -20.80 9.25 -3.03
C ALA A 143 -21.75 8.77 -1.91
N LYS A 144 -22.78 7.99 -2.25
CA LYS A 144 -23.68 7.36 -1.27
C LYS A 144 -22.91 6.45 -0.32
N ALA A 145 -22.00 5.62 -0.83
CA ALA A 145 -21.18 4.75 0.01
C ALA A 145 -20.33 5.54 1.01
N ARG A 146 -19.68 6.64 0.58
CA ARG A 146 -18.89 7.53 1.46
C ARG A 146 -19.74 8.09 2.60
N VAL A 147 -20.96 8.56 2.32
CA VAL A 147 -21.88 9.10 3.33
C VAL A 147 -22.23 8.02 4.36
N LEU A 148 -22.66 6.84 3.89
CA LEU A 148 -23.04 5.73 4.76
C LEU A 148 -21.89 5.22 5.64
N ILE A 149 -20.66 5.21 5.13
CA ILE A 149 -19.47 4.86 5.90
C ILE A 149 -19.19 5.94 6.96
N LYS A 150 -19.27 7.22 6.58
CA LYS A 150 -19.06 8.35 7.50
C LYS A 150 -20.10 8.37 8.63
N GLU A 151 -21.36 8.10 8.33
CA GLU A 151 -22.42 7.97 9.34
C GLU A 151 -22.13 6.80 10.28
N ALA A 152 -21.66 5.66 9.77
CA ALA A 152 -21.28 4.53 10.63
C ALA A 152 -20.12 4.90 11.57
N PHE A 153 -19.13 5.66 11.11
CA PHE A 153 -18.09 6.19 11.99
C PHE A 153 -18.67 7.04 13.13
N GLN A 154 -19.58 7.96 12.82
CA GLN A 154 -20.17 8.88 13.80
C GLN A 154 -21.05 8.13 14.81
N ASN A 155 -21.85 7.16 14.35
CA ASN A 155 -22.80 6.41 15.16
C ASN A 155 -22.16 5.25 15.97
N SER A 156 -20.90 4.91 15.70
CA SER A 156 -20.18 3.85 16.42
C SER A 156 -20.09 4.08 17.94
N ARG A 157 -20.19 5.34 18.40
CA ARG A 157 -20.15 5.72 19.82
C ARG A 157 -21.47 5.47 20.56
N SER A 158 -22.58 5.29 19.85
CA SER A 158 -23.93 5.20 20.44
C SER A 158 -24.61 3.85 20.23
N ASN A 159 -24.12 2.97 19.33
CA ASN A 159 -24.85 1.78 18.87
C ASN A 159 -23.97 0.51 18.73
N THR A 160 -23.26 0.11 19.79
CA THR A 160 -22.57 -1.20 19.81
C THR A 160 -23.53 -2.39 19.80
N SER A 161 -24.81 -2.19 20.13
CA SER A 161 -25.86 -3.22 20.20
C SER A 161 -26.56 -3.54 18.87
N ASN A 162 -26.41 -2.71 17.83
CA ASN A 162 -27.12 -2.88 16.54
C ASN A 162 -26.31 -3.61 15.45
N ILE A 163 -25.12 -4.11 15.78
CA ILE A 163 -24.24 -4.85 14.89
C ILE A 163 -24.91 -6.13 14.36
N SER A 164 -25.77 -6.76 15.17
CA SER A 164 -26.51 -7.99 14.84
C SER A 164 -27.69 -7.79 13.87
N ASN A 165 -28.13 -6.54 13.62
CA ASN A 165 -29.30 -6.24 12.77
C ASN A 165 -28.94 -6.06 11.28
N LEU A 166 -27.68 -6.25 10.87
CA LEU A 166 -27.24 -6.13 9.46
C LEU A 166 -27.30 -7.45 8.65
N GLY A 167 -28.05 -8.45 9.12
CA GLY A 167 -28.30 -9.72 8.42
C GLY A 167 -27.43 -10.89 8.89
N HIS A 168 -27.79 -12.11 8.49
CA HIS A 168 -27.05 -13.33 8.80
C HIS A 168 -25.63 -13.27 8.18
N VAL A 169 -24.59 -13.09 8.99
CA VAL A 169 -23.19 -13.07 8.51
C VAL A 169 -22.35 -14.04 9.33
N ASP A 170 -21.58 -14.90 8.65
CA ASP A 170 -20.62 -15.84 9.25
C ASP A 170 -19.57 -15.16 10.15
N TYR A 171 -19.36 -13.85 9.97
CA TYR A 171 -18.52 -13.04 10.84
C TYR A 171 -18.95 -11.58 10.87
N VAL A 172 -18.96 -11.01 12.08
CA VAL A 172 -19.10 -9.58 12.27
C VAL A 172 -17.89 -9.04 13.04
N PRO A 173 -17.14 -8.08 12.47
CA PRO A 173 -16.03 -7.43 13.15
C PRO A 173 -16.44 -6.90 14.52
N HIS A 174 -15.67 -7.29 15.55
CA HIS A 174 -15.87 -6.87 16.94
C HIS A 174 -14.53 -6.90 17.69
N GLY A 175 -14.53 -6.34 18.89
CA GLY A 175 -13.32 -6.25 19.71
C GLY A 175 -12.46 -5.04 19.37
N LYS A 176 -11.36 -4.91 20.11
CA LYS A 176 -10.47 -3.72 20.07
C LYS A 176 -9.44 -3.76 18.95
N ILE A 177 -9.27 -4.91 18.28
CA ILE A 177 -8.33 -5.06 17.17
C ILE A 177 -8.66 -4.19 15.94
N TYR A 178 -9.87 -3.61 15.90
CA TYR A 178 -10.28 -2.68 14.86
C TYR A 178 -10.27 -1.26 15.39
N LYS A 179 -9.78 -0.32 14.58
CA LYS A 179 -9.91 1.11 14.87
C LYS A 179 -11.36 1.55 14.97
N ASN A 180 -12.23 0.96 14.14
CA ASN A 180 -13.69 1.11 14.24
C ASN A 180 -14.38 -0.11 13.60
N ALA A 181 -14.77 -1.08 14.43
CA ALA A 181 -15.36 -2.33 13.95
C ALA A 181 -16.67 -2.12 13.18
N PHE A 182 -17.54 -1.20 13.64
CA PHE A 182 -18.83 -0.93 13.01
C PHE A 182 -18.69 -0.27 11.64
N ALA A 183 -17.85 0.76 11.53
CA ALA A 183 -17.61 1.43 10.26
C ALA A 183 -16.88 0.52 9.26
N PHE A 184 -15.95 -0.32 9.75
CA PHE A 184 -15.32 -1.35 8.93
C PHE A 184 -16.35 -2.34 8.38
N HIS A 185 -17.21 -2.90 9.24
CA HIS A 185 -18.27 -3.81 8.82
C HIS A 185 -19.20 -3.17 7.79
N ARG A 186 -19.63 -1.93 8.02
CA ARG A 186 -20.48 -1.18 7.08
C ARG A 186 -19.80 -0.99 5.73
N SER A 187 -18.53 -0.58 5.73
CA SER A 187 -17.76 -0.42 4.50
C SER A 187 -17.56 -1.73 3.75
N TYR A 188 -17.34 -2.83 4.48
CA TYR A 188 -17.15 -4.15 3.91
C TYR A 188 -18.41 -4.64 3.18
N LEU A 189 -19.58 -4.50 3.82
CA LEU A 189 -20.86 -4.87 3.20
C LEU A 189 -21.18 -4.04 1.96
N LEU A 190 -20.84 -2.74 1.97
CA LEU A 190 -20.98 -1.88 0.79
C LEU A 190 -20.05 -2.33 -0.35
N MET A 191 -18.80 -2.68 -0.03
CA MET A 191 -17.86 -3.23 -1.00
C MET A 191 -18.40 -4.54 -1.60
N GLU A 192 -18.83 -5.51 -0.78
CA GLU A 192 -19.38 -6.78 -1.29
C GLU A 192 -20.57 -6.58 -2.24
N LYS A 193 -21.41 -5.59 -1.94
CA LYS A 193 -22.63 -5.30 -2.71
C LYS A 193 -22.34 -4.56 -4.02
N LEU A 194 -21.44 -3.57 -3.98
CA LEU A 194 -21.28 -2.61 -5.07
C LEU A 194 -20.03 -2.86 -5.91
N PHE A 195 -18.91 -3.21 -5.29
CA PHE A 195 -17.60 -3.06 -5.90
C PHE A 195 -17.39 -4.03 -7.07
N LYS A 196 -17.02 -3.48 -8.23
CA LYS A 196 -16.71 -4.23 -9.45
C LYS A 196 -15.36 -3.85 -10.02
N ILE A 197 -14.60 -4.86 -10.41
CA ILE A 197 -13.26 -4.76 -10.95
C ILE A 197 -13.27 -5.30 -12.37
N TYR A 198 -12.86 -4.49 -13.33
CA TYR A 198 -12.56 -4.97 -14.68
C TYR A 198 -11.08 -5.37 -14.74
N VAL A 199 -10.80 -6.54 -15.31
CA VAL A 199 -9.43 -7.00 -15.55
C VAL A 199 -9.17 -6.84 -17.03
N TYR A 200 -8.14 -6.06 -17.40
CA TYR A 200 -7.73 -5.93 -18.80
C TYR A 200 -7.28 -7.28 -19.34
N GLU A 201 -7.69 -7.63 -20.56
CA GLU A 201 -7.42 -8.94 -21.19
C GLU A 201 -6.09 -8.97 -21.96
N GLU A 202 -5.39 -7.84 -22.04
CA GLU A 202 -4.14 -7.70 -22.76
C GLU A 202 -3.00 -8.42 -22.06
N GLY A 203 -2.07 -8.94 -22.88
CA GLY A 203 -0.87 -9.60 -22.42
C GLY A 203 -1.04 -11.11 -22.33
N GLU A 204 0.08 -11.83 -22.37
CA GLU A 204 0.10 -13.29 -22.35
C GLU A 204 0.84 -13.82 -21.12
N ALA A 205 0.40 -14.97 -20.64
CA ALA A 205 1.14 -15.72 -19.63
C ALA A 205 2.52 -16.11 -20.18
N PRO A 206 3.58 -16.14 -19.34
CA PRO A 206 3.52 -15.99 -17.89
C PRO A 206 3.64 -14.54 -17.39
N LEU A 207 3.89 -13.56 -18.25
CA LEU A 207 4.16 -12.17 -17.84
C LEU A 207 2.90 -11.46 -17.32
N PHE A 208 1.76 -11.80 -17.90
CA PHE A 208 0.44 -11.27 -17.58
C PHE A 208 -0.51 -12.39 -17.22
N HIS A 209 -1.56 -12.09 -16.46
CA HIS A 209 -2.63 -13.02 -16.10
C HIS A 209 -2.18 -14.28 -15.33
N TYR A 210 -0.95 -14.28 -14.86
CA TYR A 210 -0.33 -15.39 -14.15
C TYR A 210 0.66 -14.86 -13.12
N GLY A 211 0.78 -15.59 -12.01
CA GLY A 211 1.87 -15.39 -11.07
C GLY A 211 2.10 -16.61 -10.19
N VAL A 212 3.30 -16.70 -9.64
CA VAL A 212 3.73 -17.79 -8.77
C VAL A 212 3.05 -17.70 -7.40
N CYS A 213 2.37 -18.77 -6.98
CA CYS A 213 1.65 -18.86 -5.70
C CYS A 213 2.48 -19.45 -4.55
N LYS A 214 3.81 -19.37 -4.61
CA LYS A 214 4.73 -19.91 -3.59
C LYS A 214 5.79 -18.90 -3.20
N ASN A 215 6.51 -19.22 -2.12
CA ASN A 215 7.58 -18.41 -1.52
C ASN A 215 7.04 -17.05 -1.03
N ILE A 216 7.95 -16.10 -0.81
CA ILE A 216 7.64 -14.73 -0.35
C ILE A 216 6.81 -13.92 -1.35
N TYR A 217 6.82 -14.30 -2.63
CA TYR A 217 6.04 -13.64 -3.69
C TYR A 217 4.64 -14.22 -3.88
N SER A 218 4.25 -15.21 -3.06
CA SER A 218 3.02 -15.98 -3.26
C SER A 218 1.77 -15.12 -3.37
N MET A 219 1.72 -14.00 -2.64
CA MET A 219 0.57 -13.08 -2.63
C MET A 219 0.32 -12.39 -3.97
N GLU A 220 1.37 -12.16 -4.77
CA GLU A 220 1.22 -11.62 -6.13
C GLU A 220 0.46 -12.61 -7.01
N GLY A 221 0.96 -13.86 -7.08
CA GLY A 221 0.32 -14.92 -7.87
C GLY A 221 -1.05 -15.30 -7.36
N ILE A 222 -1.23 -15.42 -6.04
CA ILE A 222 -2.54 -15.75 -5.44
C ILE A 222 -3.57 -14.69 -5.83
N PHE A 223 -3.23 -13.41 -5.71
CA PHE A 223 -4.19 -12.36 -6.06
C PHE A 223 -4.54 -12.39 -7.55
N ILE A 224 -3.56 -12.42 -8.45
CA ILE A 224 -3.77 -12.44 -9.90
C ILE A 224 -4.67 -13.63 -10.28
N ASN A 225 -4.27 -14.84 -9.88
CA ASN A 225 -4.98 -16.07 -10.25
C ASN A 225 -6.39 -16.12 -9.63
N THR A 226 -6.57 -15.63 -8.41
CA THR A 226 -7.89 -15.56 -7.76
C THR A 226 -8.78 -14.54 -8.47
N MET A 227 -8.24 -13.36 -8.80
CA MET A 227 -8.99 -12.30 -9.47
C MET A 227 -9.48 -12.74 -10.86
N GLU A 228 -8.68 -13.52 -11.59
CA GLU A 228 -9.10 -14.06 -12.89
C GLU A 228 -10.36 -14.92 -12.84
N GLN A 229 -10.52 -15.70 -11.77
CA GLN A 229 -11.58 -16.68 -11.60
C GLN A 229 -12.74 -16.16 -10.72
N ASN A 230 -12.57 -15.00 -10.08
CA ASN A 230 -13.52 -14.50 -9.10
C ASN A 230 -14.81 -14.00 -9.75
N THR A 231 -15.96 -14.55 -9.38
CA THR A 231 -17.27 -14.16 -9.94
C THR A 231 -17.97 -13.05 -9.16
N GLN A 232 -17.53 -12.75 -7.94
CA GLN A 232 -18.15 -11.77 -7.06
C GLN A 232 -17.76 -10.32 -7.41
N PHE A 233 -16.47 -10.08 -7.58
CA PHE A 233 -15.88 -8.76 -7.82
C PHE A 233 -15.50 -8.52 -9.28
N LYS A 234 -15.11 -9.54 -10.05
CA LYS A 234 -14.80 -9.37 -11.48
C LYS A 234 -16.05 -8.98 -12.25
N THR A 235 -15.91 -8.09 -13.23
CA THR A 235 -16.93 -7.82 -14.23
C THR A 235 -16.34 -7.88 -15.63
N ASN A 236 -17.10 -8.44 -16.56
CA ASN A 236 -16.75 -8.43 -17.99
C ASN A 236 -17.25 -7.16 -18.69
N ASN A 237 -18.06 -6.33 -18.01
CA ASN A 237 -18.51 -5.05 -18.55
C ASN A 237 -17.70 -3.91 -17.93
N PRO A 238 -16.74 -3.32 -18.66
CA PRO A 238 -15.88 -2.27 -18.11
C PRO A 238 -16.65 -0.99 -17.74
N LYS A 239 -17.85 -0.77 -18.29
CA LYS A 239 -18.71 0.36 -17.95
C LYS A 239 -19.32 0.25 -16.55
N LYS A 240 -19.38 -0.96 -15.98
CA LYS A 240 -19.83 -1.20 -14.60
C LYS A 240 -18.66 -1.21 -13.60
N ALA A 241 -17.43 -1.07 -14.07
CA ALA A 241 -16.24 -1.22 -13.26
C ALA A 241 -15.97 0.04 -12.43
N HIS A 242 -15.75 -0.16 -11.14
CA HIS A 242 -15.34 0.88 -10.22
C HIS A 242 -13.83 1.11 -10.30
N VAL A 243 -13.06 0.04 -10.55
CA VAL A 243 -11.61 0.07 -10.78
C VAL A 243 -11.20 -0.91 -11.88
N PHE A 244 -10.02 -0.68 -12.43
CA PHE A 244 -9.42 -1.45 -13.51
C PHE A 244 -8.11 -2.08 -13.03
N PHE A 245 -7.99 -3.41 -13.13
CA PHE A 245 -6.80 -4.14 -12.75
C PHE A 245 -5.85 -4.30 -13.93
N LEU A 246 -4.56 -4.06 -13.69
CA LEU A 246 -3.45 -4.31 -14.60
C LEU A 246 -2.78 -5.65 -14.23
N PRO A 247 -3.12 -6.78 -14.87
CA PRO A 247 -2.72 -8.12 -14.45
C PRO A 247 -1.28 -8.51 -14.85
N PHE A 248 -0.33 -7.57 -14.84
CA PHE A 248 1.08 -7.91 -15.05
C PHE A 248 1.73 -8.38 -13.74
N SER A 249 2.60 -9.38 -13.83
CA SER A 249 3.40 -9.84 -12.68
C SER A 249 4.83 -9.33 -12.79
N VAL A 250 5.25 -8.54 -11.79
CA VAL A 250 6.64 -8.06 -11.69
C VAL A 250 7.58 -9.25 -11.49
N VAL A 251 7.16 -10.25 -10.70
CA VAL A 251 7.92 -11.47 -10.48
C VAL A 251 8.15 -12.20 -11.80
N MET A 252 7.10 -12.46 -12.57
CA MET A 252 7.21 -13.22 -13.83
C MET A 252 7.99 -12.46 -14.90
N ILE A 253 7.84 -11.13 -14.97
CA ILE A 253 8.66 -10.28 -15.85
C ILE A 253 10.14 -10.45 -15.54
N LEU A 254 10.51 -10.44 -14.26
CA LEU A 254 11.91 -10.59 -13.88
C LEU A 254 12.39 -12.03 -14.09
N GLU A 255 11.62 -13.04 -13.73
CA GLU A 255 12.00 -14.44 -13.93
C GLU A 255 12.25 -14.79 -15.40
N HIS A 256 11.50 -14.19 -16.33
CA HIS A 256 11.54 -14.57 -17.75
C HIS A 256 12.37 -13.65 -18.61
N LEU A 257 12.46 -12.36 -18.26
CA LEU A 257 13.07 -11.36 -19.13
C LEU A 257 14.29 -10.68 -18.51
N PHE A 258 14.58 -10.86 -17.22
CA PHE A 258 15.76 -10.27 -16.60
C PHE A 258 17.01 -11.07 -16.93
N ASP A 259 17.93 -10.45 -17.69
CA ASP A 259 19.20 -11.07 -18.03
C ASP A 259 20.08 -11.21 -16.77
N PRO A 260 20.53 -12.43 -16.41
CA PRO A 260 21.25 -12.66 -15.16
C PRO A 260 22.65 -12.03 -15.14
N ILE A 261 23.24 -11.76 -16.32
CA ILE A 261 24.59 -11.21 -16.47
C ILE A 261 24.53 -9.69 -16.64
N ILE A 262 23.72 -9.22 -17.60
CA ILE A 262 23.60 -7.80 -17.94
C ILE A 262 22.84 -7.05 -16.83
N ARG A 263 21.89 -7.74 -16.17
CA ARG A 263 21.05 -7.20 -15.10
C ARG A 263 20.29 -5.92 -15.51
N ASP A 264 19.87 -5.88 -16.77
CA ASP A 264 19.18 -4.72 -17.36
C ASP A 264 17.78 -4.53 -16.77
N LYS A 265 17.64 -3.56 -15.87
CA LYS A 265 16.36 -3.19 -15.26
C LYS A 265 15.40 -2.47 -16.21
N ALA A 266 15.85 -2.04 -17.39
CA ALA A 266 15.00 -1.43 -18.41
C ALA A 266 13.99 -2.42 -19.00
N VAL A 267 14.11 -3.72 -18.71
CA VAL A 267 13.08 -4.70 -19.05
C VAL A 267 11.72 -4.38 -18.42
N LEU A 268 11.72 -3.90 -17.17
CA LEU A 268 10.50 -3.46 -16.49
C LEU A 268 9.88 -2.25 -17.20
N GLU A 269 10.72 -1.29 -17.59
CA GLU A 269 10.30 -0.11 -18.36
C GLU A 269 9.63 -0.52 -19.66
N ARG A 270 10.34 -1.27 -20.51
CA ARG A 270 9.85 -1.70 -21.84
C ARG A 270 8.53 -2.44 -21.70
N THR A 271 8.46 -3.46 -20.85
CA THR A 271 7.25 -4.28 -20.72
C THR A 271 6.05 -3.51 -20.16
N ILE A 272 6.23 -2.74 -19.09
CA ILE A 272 5.11 -2.08 -18.40
C ILE A 272 4.66 -0.82 -19.13
N VAL A 273 5.59 -0.02 -19.66
CA VAL A 273 5.24 1.17 -20.46
C VAL A 273 4.53 0.76 -21.74
N ASP A 274 5.01 -0.27 -22.44
CA ASP A 274 4.35 -0.77 -23.64
C ASP A 274 2.95 -1.32 -23.31
N TYR A 275 2.80 -2.03 -22.19
CA TYR A 275 1.49 -2.51 -21.73
C TYR A 275 0.50 -1.36 -21.49
N VAL A 276 0.92 -0.33 -20.74
CA VAL A 276 0.08 0.84 -20.47
C VAL A 276 -0.25 1.60 -21.76
N ASN A 277 0.68 1.64 -22.72
CA ASN A 277 0.42 2.20 -24.04
C ASN A 277 -0.65 1.39 -24.79
N VAL A 278 -0.59 0.06 -24.79
CA VAL A 278 -1.60 -0.78 -25.46
C VAL A 278 -3.00 -0.52 -24.87
N ILE A 279 -3.16 -0.59 -23.54
CA ILE A 279 -4.47 -0.41 -22.90
C ILE A 279 -5.03 1.00 -23.11
N SER A 280 -4.17 2.03 -23.09
CA SER A 280 -4.60 3.43 -23.25
C SER A 280 -4.99 3.78 -24.68
N HIS A 281 -4.46 3.06 -25.67
CA HIS A 281 -4.87 3.20 -27.07
C HIS A 281 -6.12 2.37 -27.40
N LYS A 282 -6.26 1.18 -26.78
CA LYS A 282 -7.36 0.26 -27.05
C LYS A 282 -8.64 0.62 -26.30
N TYR A 283 -8.55 1.18 -25.10
CA TYR A 283 -9.70 1.46 -24.24
C TYR A 283 -9.76 2.94 -23.80
N PRO A 284 -10.97 3.51 -23.67
CA PRO A 284 -11.12 4.90 -23.21
C PRO A 284 -10.84 5.07 -21.72
N PHE A 285 -10.94 4.00 -20.91
CA PHE A 285 -10.99 4.08 -19.45
C PHE A 285 -9.70 4.59 -18.80
N TRP A 286 -8.53 4.22 -19.33
CA TRP A 286 -7.26 4.76 -18.85
C TRP A 286 -7.19 6.28 -19.02
N ASN A 287 -7.54 6.76 -20.22
CA ASN A 287 -7.46 8.19 -20.55
C ASN A 287 -8.52 9.00 -19.80
N ARG A 288 -9.70 8.42 -19.57
CA ARG A 288 -10.80 9.05 -18.80
C ARG A 288 -10.36 9.49 -17.40
N SER A 289 -9.59 8.64 -16.71
CA SER A 289 -9.18 8.87 -15.32
C SER A 289 -7.71 9.26 -15.16
N LEU A 290 -6.95 9.29 -16.26
CA LEU A 290 -5.48 9.39 -16.22
C LEU A 290 -4.86 8.32 -15.31
N GLY A 291 -5.46 7.12 -15.27
CA GLY A 291 -5.03 6.00 -14.45
C GLY A 291 -5.45 6.06 -12.97
N LEU A 292 -6.27 7.02 -12.52
CA LEU A 292 -6.64 7.18 -11.10
C LEU A 292 -7.53 6.05 -10.56
N ASP A 293 -8.33 5.40 -11.42
CA ASP A 293 -9.14 4.22 -11.06
C ASP A 293 -8.48 2.91 -11.51
N HIS A 294 -7.19 2.94 -11.85
CA HIS A 294 -6.39 1.78 -12.21
C HIS A 294 -5.55 1.32 -11.04
N PHE A 295 -5.32 0.02 -10.95
CA PHE A 295 -4.43 -0.54 -9.94
C PHE A 295 -3.57 -1.69 -10.47
N MET A 296 -2.40 -1.84 -9.85
CA MET A 296 -1.51 -2.98 -9.99
C MET A 296 -1.25 -3.59 -8.62
N LEU A 297 -0.82 -4.85 -8.58
CA LEU A 297 -0.38 -5.51 -7.36
C LEU A 297 0.99 -6.13 -7.56
N SER A 298 1.91 -5.89 -6.62
CA SER A 298 3.18 -6.61 -6.59
C SER A 298 3.69 -6.87 -5.18
N CYS A 299 4.29 -8.05 -5.00
CA CYS A 299 5.01 -8.39 -3.77
C CYS A 299 6.51 -8.53 -3.95
N HIS A 300 7.01 -8.27 -5.16
CA HIS A 300 8.44 -8.16 -5.41
C HIS A 300 8.99 -6.84 -4.83
N ASP A 301 10.25 -6.83 -4.40
CA ASP A 301 10.96 -5.64 -3.89
C ASP A 301 10.97 -4.50 -4.94
N TRP A 302 11.03 -4.84 -6.22
CA TRP A 302 11.00 -3.91 -7.35
C TRP A 302 9.59 -3.48 -7.77
N GLY A 303 8.52 -3.86 -7.06
CA GLY A 303 7.16 -3.38 -7.32
C GLY A 303 7.05 -1.85 -7.41
N PRO A 304 7.61 -1.06 -6.46
CA PRO A 304 7.67 0.39 -6.58
C PRO A 304 8.39 0.85 -7.85
N ARG A 305 9.54 0.24 -8.17
CA ARG A 305 10.35 0.56 -9.35
C ARG A 305 9.62 0.24 -10.67
N ALA A 306 8.89 -0.85 -10.72
CA ALA A 306 8.14 -1.30 -11.89
C ALA A 306 7.18 -0.20 -12.39
N THR A 307 6.59 0.56 -11.47
CA THR A 307 5.69 1.67 -11.80
C THR A 307 6.40 2.99 -12.12
N TRP A 308 7.67 3.15 -11.71
CA TRP A 308 8.42 4.42 -11.81
C TRP A 308 8.52 4.94 -13.26
N TYR A 309 8.65 4.02 -14.20
CA TYR A 309 8.88 4.35 -15.61
C TYR A 309 7.67 4.97 -16.32
N HIS A 310 6.46 4.83 -15.76
CA HIS A 310 5.26 5.46 -16.29
C HIS A 310 4.67 6.46 -15.28
N PRO A 311 4.79 7.79 -15.49
CA PRO A 311 4.44 8.79 -14.47
C PRO A 311 3.02 8.68 -13.92
N LEU A 312 2.03 8.43 -14.78
CA LEU A 312 0.64 8.27 -14.33
C LEU A 312 0.44 6.98 -13.52
N LEU A 313 1.16 5.91 -13.85
CA LEU A 313 1.08 4.65 -13.10
C LEU A 313 1.72 4.82 -11.71
N TYR A 314 2.81 5.57 -11.63
CA TYR A 314 3.50 5.85 -10.37
C TYR A 314 2.68 6.77 -9.46
N PHE A 315 2.21 7.90 -9.98
CA PHE A 315 1.63 8.99 -9.19
C PHE A 315 0.10 8.95 -9.08
N HIS A 316 -0.62 8.39 -10.05
CA HIS A 316 -2.09 8.38 -10.05
C HIS A 316 -2.67 7.02 -9.68
N SER A 317 -2.19 5.95 -10.31
CA SER A 317 -2.75 4.62 -10.10
C SER A 317 -2.52 4.11 -8.68
N ILE A 318 -3.44 3.27 -8.22
CA ILE A 318 -3.36 2.59 -6.93
C ILE A 318 -2.30 1.50 -7.04
N ARG A 319 -1.23 1.57 -6.23
CA ARG A 319 -0.22 0.50 -6.19
C ARG A 319 -0.46 -0.34 -4.95
N ALA A 320 -0.87 -1.59 -5.13
CA ALA A 320 -0.94 -2.56 -4.06
C ALA A 320 0.43 -3.24 -3.92
N LEU A 321 1.16 -2.92 -2.85
CA LEU A 321 2.56 -3.30 -2.72
C LEU A 321 2.80 -4.02 -1.39
N CYS A 322 3.54 -5.13 -1.42
CA CYS A 322 4.10 -5.67 -0.18
C CYS A 322 5.14 -4.70 0.41
N ASN A 323 6.01 -4.15 -0.44
CA ASN A 323 6.99 -3.14 -0.04
C ASN A 323 6.34 -1.74 0.16
N ALA A 324 5.64 -1.56 1.28
CA ALA A 324 4.91 -0.34 1.61
C ALA A 324 5.77 0.71 2.33
N ASN A 325 6.88 1.12 1.69
CA ASN A 325 7.86 2.03 2.27
C ASN A 325 7.62 3.50 1.89
N THR A 326 7.28 4.34 2.88
CA THR A 326 7.01 5.77 2.63
C THR A 326 8.24 6.57 2.20
N SER A 327 9.48 6.10 2.47
CA SER A 327 10.69 6.74 1.92
C SER A 327 10.91 6.46 0.44
N GLU A 328 10.17 5.52 -0.14
CA GLU A 328 10.20 5.16 -1.57
C GLU A 328 8.94 5.65 -2.31
N ASN A 329 8.37 6.74 -1.82
CA ASN A 329 7.14 7.37 -2.30
C ASN A 329 5.89 6.47 -2.22
N PHE A 330 5.87 5.46 -1.35
CA PHE A 330 4.61 4.81 -1.01
C PHE A 330 3.68 5.83 -0.32
N ASN A 331 2.49 6.04 -0.87
CA ASN A 331 1.53 7.00 -0.34
C ASN A 331 0.31 6.25 0.22
N PRO A 332 0.13 6.14 1.55
CA PRO A 332 -0.95 5.34 2.15
C PRO A 332 -2.36 5.83 1.78
N ARG A 333 -2.52 7.06 1.27
CA ARG A 333 -3.81 7.58 0.79
C ARG A 333 -4.19 7.05 -0.61
N LYS A 334 -3.20 6.66 -1.40
CA LYS A 334 -3.34 6.21 -2.80
C LYS A 334 -2.99 4.74 -2.98
N ASP A 335 -1.96 4.27 -2.29
CA ASP A 335 -1.39 2.94 -2.39
C ASP A 335 -1.95 2.03 -1.28
N VAL A 336 -1.85 0.72 -1.50
CA VAL A 336 -2.38 -0.33 -0.61
C VAL A 336 -1.24 -1.17 -0.06
N PRO A 337 -1.07 -1.29 1.27
CA PRO A 337 -0.09 -2.18 1.86
C PRO A 337 -0.63 -3.61 1.86
N ILE A 338 0.12 -4.53 1.24
CA ILE A 338 -0.24 -5.96 1.14
C ILE A 338 0.63 -6.77 2.10
N PRO A 339 0.08 -7.77 2.83
CA PRO A 339 0.92 -8.62 3.65
C PRO A 339 1.80 -9.51 2.78
N GLU A 340 3.08 -9.61 3.13
CA GLU A 340 3.96 -10.62 2.55
C GLU A 340 3.72 -11.96 3.25
N ILE A 341 3.28 -12.97 2.52
CA ILE A 341 3.02 -14.32 3.06
C ILE A 341 3.97 -15.28 2.36
N ASN A 342 4.80 -15.95 3.15
CA ASN A 342 5.72 -16.96 2.65
C ASN A 342 5.04 -18.33 2.59
N LEU A 343 4.64 -18.77 1.41
CA LEU A 343 4.09 -20.11 1.20
C LEU A 343 5.15 -21.05 0.60
N VAL A 344 5.92 -21.72 1.46
CA VAL A 344 7.03 -22.59 1.02
C VAL A 344 6.61 -23.62 -0.03
N THR A 345 5.47 -24.27 0.16
CA THR A 345 4.93 -25.29 -0.78
C THR A 345 3.68 -24.83 -1.53
N GLY A 346 3.27 -23.57 -1.37
CA GLY A 346 1.98 -23.07 -1.87
C GLY A 346 0.75 -23.51 -1.06
N GLN A 347 0.93 -24.24 0.04
CA GLN A 347 -0.16 -24.67 0.94
C GLN A 347 -0.23 -23.83 2.21
N THR A 348 -1.44 -23.62 2.72
CA THR A 348 -1.75 -22.75 3.88
C THR A 348 -1.84 -23.51 5.20
N THR A 349 -1.89 -24.85 5.16
CA THR A 349 -2.28 -25.74 6.26
C THR A 349 -1.24 -25.87 7.38
N THR A 350 0.02 -25.47 7.15
CA THR A 350 1.11 -25.72 8.10
C THR A 350 1.35 -24.61 9.11
N LEU A 351 0.65 -23.47 8.98
CA LEU A 351 1.02 -22.24 9.68
C LEU A 351 0.20 -21.97 10.96
N ILE A 352 -1.03 -22.49 11.08
CA ILE A 352 -1.98 -22.08 12.13
C ILE A 352 -1.88 -22.98 13.37
N HIS A 353 -0.75 -22.99 14.09
CA HIS A 353 -0.64 -23.68 15.38
C HIS A 353 0.38 -23.00 16.30
N GLY A 354 -0.10 -22.19 17.24
CA GLY A 354 0.70 -21.59 18.31
C GLY A 354 0.45 -22.27 19.65
N SER A 355 1.47 -22.37 20.51
CA SER A 355 1.28 -22.84 21.88
C SER A 355 0.42 -21.86 22.69
N PRO A 356 -0.35 -22.32 23.69
CA PRO A 356 -1.07 -21.44 24.60
C PRO A 356 -0.09 -20.54 25.38
N PRO A 357 -0.53 -19.36 25.87
CA PRO A 357 0.34 -18.41 26.56
C PRO A 357 1.13 -18.99 27.75
N SER A 358 0.59 -19.99 28.44
CA SER A 358 1.23 -20.67 29.58
C SER A 358 2.43 -21.55 29.18
N GLU A 359 2.48 -22.03 27.95
CA GLU A 359 3.52 -22.92 27.43
C GLU A 359 4.63 -22.15 26.69
N ARG A 360 4.50 -20.82 26.55
CA ARG A 360 5.47 -19.97 25.88
C ARG A 360 6.59 -19.57 26.82
N THR A 361 7.64 -20.39 26.83
CA THR A 361 8.79 -20.26 27.75
C THR A 361 9.85 -19.28 27.25
N THR A 362 9.96 -19.04 25.94
CA THR A 362 10.95 -18.10 25.38
C THR A 362 10.40 -16.67 25.40
N LEU A 363 11.16 -15.69 25.89
CA LEU A 363 10.73 -14.29 25.90
C LEU A 363 10.61 -13.76 24.47
N GLY A 364 11.70 -13.80 23.70
CA GLY A 364 11.75 -13.24 22.35
C GLY A 364 12.55 -14.11 21.39
N PHE A 365 12.11 -14.17 20.13
CA PHE A 365 12.77 -14.98 19.10
C PHE A 365 12.96 -14.25 17.78
N PHE A 366 14.14 -14.46 17.16
CA PHE A 366 14.45 -14.09 15.78
C PHE A 366 15.43 -15.08 15.18
N ALA A 367 15.23 -15.40 13.90
CA ALA A 367 16.25 -16.02 13.06
C ALA A 367 16.26 -15.37 11.68
N GLY A 368 17.44 -14.99 11.19
CA GLY A 368 17.62 -14.53 9.82
C GLY A 368 18.94 -13.81 9.57
N HIS A 369 19.39 -13.83 8.31
CA HIS A 369 20.67 -13.28 7.86
C HIS A 369 20.78 -11.76 8.03
N MET A 370 22.03 -11.27 8.01
CA MET A 370 22.42 -9.84 8.07
C MET A 370 22.02 -9.06 6.81
N HIS A 371 20.72 -8.85 6.60
CA HIS A 371 20.17 -8.06 5.50
C HIS A 371 19.67 -6.69 5.97
N GLY A 372 19.85 -5.66 5.14
CA GLY A 372 19.47 -4.29 5.44
C GLY A 372 20.28 -3.65 6.57
N HIS A 373 19.82 -2.53 7.11
CA HIS A 373 20.50 -1.80 8.18
C HIS A 373 20.03 -2.18 9.60
N ILE A 374 18.79 -2.68 9.74
CA ILE A 374 18.21 -3.01 11.05
C ILE A 374 18.70 -4.36 11.58
N ARG A 375 18.76 -5.40 10.75
CA ARG A 375 19.18 -6.74 11.20
C ARG A 375 20.62 -6.79 11.70
N PRO A 376 21.60 -6.12 11.05
CA PRO A 376 22.96 -6.05 11.61
C PRO A 376 22.99 -5.44 13.01
N ALA A 377 22.22 -4.38 13.27
CA ALA A 377 22.15 -3.79 14.61
C ALA A 377 21.58 -4.77 15.64
N LEU A 378 20.50 -5.50 15.30
CA LEU A 378 19.93 -6.53 16.16
C LEU A 378 20.91 -7.68 16.43
N LEU A 379 21.51 -8.23 15.37
CA LEU A 379 22.41 -9.39 15.46
C LEU A 379 23.71 -9.03 16.19
N ASN A 380 24.34 -7.91 15.85
CA ASN A 380 25.56 -7.47 16.55
C ASN A 380 25.32 -7.25 18.04
N HIS A 381 24.12 -6.81 18.42
CA HIS A 381 23.80 -6.59 19.82
C HIS A 381 23.41 -7.88 20.55
N TRP A 382 22.52 -8.71 20.00
CA TRP A 382 21.86 -9.80 20.75
C TRP A 382 22.22 -11.23 20.33
N LYS A 383 22.86 -11.45 19.16
CA LYS A 383 23.14 -12.80 18.65
C LYS A 383 23.92 -13.62 19.69
N SER A 384 23.32 -14.72 20.14
CA SER A 384 23.89 -15.64 21.13
C SER A 384 24.35 -14.99 22.45
N LYS A 385 23.72 -13.88 22.88
CA LYS A 385 24.13 -13.16 24.11
C LYS A 385 23.16 -13.28 25.29
N ASP A 386 22.00 -13.90 25.10
CA ASP A 386 20.96 -13.99 26.13
C ASP A 386 20.17 -15.30 26.02
N ASP A 387 19.74 -15.82 27.16
CA ASP A 387 19.00 -17.08 27.22
C ASP A 387 17.50 -16.94 26.96
N ASP A 388 16.91 -15.78 27.24
CA ASP A 388 15.49 -15.51 27.06
C ASP A 388 15.20 -14.87 25.69
N LEU A 389 16.13 -14.03 25.21
CA LEU A 389 16.11 -13.49 23.84
C LEU A 389 16.94 -14.36 22.89
N LYS A 390 16.26 -15.32 22.26
CA LYS A 390 16.84 -16.27 21.32
C LYS A 390 16.99 -15.65 19.93
N ILE A 391 18.12 -14.99 19.68
CA ILE A 391 18.44 -14.30 18.43
C ILE A 391 19.52 -15.07 17.65
N TYR A 392 19.19 -15.51 16.44
CA TYR A 392 20.06 -16.28 15.55
C TYR A 392 20.23 -15.59 14.19
N GLU A 393 21.42 -15.75 13.59
CA GLU A 393 21.61 -15.44 12.17
C GLU A 393 21.12 -16.61 11.31
N GLU A 394 21.60 -17.81 11.63
CA GLU A 394 21.15 -19.08 11.09
C GLU A 394 20.77 -20.00 12.23
N LEU A 395 19.65 -20.73 12.08
CA LEU A 395 19.24 -21.71 13.07
C LEU A 395 20.10 -22.98 12.97
N PRO A 396 20.51 -23.56 14.11
CA PRO A 396 21.05 -24.91 14.14
C PRO A 396 20.09 -25.92 13.51
N LYS A 397 20.62 -26.92 12.79
CA LYS A 397 19.82 -27.92 12.04
C LYS A 397 18.81 -28.71 12.88
N ASN A 398 19.07 -28.85 14.18
CA ASN A 398 18.21 -29.57 15.13
C ASN A 398 17.12 -28.68 15.77
N ILE A 399 17.05 -27.39 15.42
CA ILE A 399 16.07 -26.45 15.96
C ILE A 399 15.06 -26.10 14.87
N SER A 400 13.79 -26.38 15.14
CA SER A 400 12.68 -26.02 14.26
C SER A 400 12.30 -24.54 14.42
N TYR A 401 12.37 -23.78 13.33
CA TYR A 401 11.96 -22.38 13.29
C TYR A 401 10.52 -22.18 13.76
N ARG A 402 9.61 -23.01 13.25
CA ARG A 402 8.18 -22.97 13.60
C ARG A 402 7.97 -23.22 15.09
N ASP A 403 8.66 -24.20 15.65
CA ASP A 403 8.50 -24.55 17.06
C ASP A 403 9.14 -23.50 17.99
N MET A 404 10.15 -22.76 17.52
CA MET A 404 10.69 -21.61 18.25
C MET A 404 9.69 -20.45 18.26
N MET A 405 9.07 -20.14 17.13
CA MET A 405 8.01 -19.12 17.07
C MET A 405 6.81 -19.48 17.95
N SER A 406 6.36 -20.75 17.93
CA SER A 406 5.19 -21.18 18.70
C SER A 406 5.41 -21.11 20.22
N ARG A 407 6.65 -21.33 20.69
CA ARG A 407 7.06 -21.25 22.10
C ARG A 407 7.49 -19.86 22.56
N SER A 408 7.55 -18.89 21.67
CA SER A 408 7.99 -17.53 22.00
C SER A 408 6.82 -16.63 22.36
N LYS A 409 6.98 -15.78 23.37
CA LYS A 409 5.98 -14.74 23.70
C LYS A 409 5.98 -13.66 22.62
N TYR A 410 7.16 -13.20 22.26
CA TYR A 410 7.39 -12.12 21.31
C TYR A 410 8.22 -12.60 20.11
N CYS A 411 7.81 -12.25 18.90
CA CYS A 411 8.54 -12.60 17.68
C CYS A 411 9.10 -11.33 17.09
N ILE A 412 10.44 -11.22 17.04
CA ILE A 412 11.10 -9.99 16.61
C ILE A 412 11.07 -9.93 15.09
N CYS A 413 10.51 -8.85 14.56
CA CYS A 413 10.27 -8.63 13.15
C CYS A 413 11.08 -7.41 12.65
N PRO A 414 12.43 -7.48 12.60
CA PRO A 414 13.21 -6.43 11.97
C PRO A 414 13.03 -6.43 10.46
N SER A 415 12.92 -5.24 9.86
CA SER A 415 12.98 -5.07 8.39
C SER A 415 14.34 -5.52 7.84
N GLY A 416 14.35 -5.99 6.59
CA GLY A 416 15.56 -6.35 5.86
C GLY A 416 16.02 -5.22 4.95
N PHE A 417 16.40 -5.55 3.72
CA PHE A 417 16.54 -4.55 2.65
C PHE A 417 15.21 -3.83 2.41
N GLU A 418 14.13 -4.60 2.36
CA GLU A 418 12.77 -4.08 2.30
C GLU A 418 12.13 -3.97 3.68
N VAL A 419 11.13 -3.09 3.77
CA VAL A 419 10.34 -2.92 4.99
C VAL A 419 9.41 -4.10 5.27
N ALA A 420 8.95 -4.76 4.20
CA ALA A 420 8.12 -5.96 4.27
C ALA A 420 8.90 -7.15 4.84
N SER A 421 8.20 -8.02 5.56
CA SER A 421 8.77 -9.29 6.00
C SER A 421 7.68 -10.34 6.20
N PRO A 422 7.88 -11.57 5.71
CA PRO A 422 6.91 -12.65 5.94
C PRO A 422 6.79 -13.01 7.41
N ARG A 423 7.84 -12.70 8.20
CA ARG A 423 7.92 -12.93 9.64
C ARG A 423 6.77 -12.31 10.43
N ILE A 424 6.22 -11.19 9.97
CA ILE A 424 5.07 -10.57 10.64
C ILE A 424 3.87 -11.49 10.58
N VAL A 425 3.60 -12.07 9.41
CA VAL A 425 2.47 -12.98 9.21
C VAL A 425 2.76 -14.35 9.84
N GLU A 426 3.99 -14.84 9.76
CA GLU A 426 4.42 -16.06 10.45
C GLU A 426 4.25 -15.95 11.97
N ALA A 427 4.59 -14.81 12.58
CA ALA A 427 4.36 -14.53 13.99
C ALA A 427 2.86 -14.54 14.33
N ILE A 428 2.04 -13.89 13.50
CA ILE A 428 0.58 -13.90 13.65
C ILE A 428 0.05 -15.32 13.62
N TYR A 429 0.46 -16.14 12.66
CA TYR A 429 0.04 -17.55 12.56
C TYR A 429 0.52 -18.41 13.73
N ALA A 430 1.73 -18.16 14.24
CA ALA A 430 2.25 -18.83 15.42
C ALA A 430 1.63 -18.33 16.74
N GLY A 431 0.69 -17.37 16.72
CA GLY A 431 0.11 -16.77 17.93
C GLY A 431 1.12 -15.98 18.78
N CYS A 432 2.23 -15.56 18.17
CA CYS A 432 3.34 -14.87 18.78
C CYS A 432 3.19 -13.37 18.59
N VAL A 433 3.32 -12.56 19.64
CA VAL A 433 3.13 -11.10 19.52
C VAL A 433 4.25 -10.50 18.66
N PRO A 434 3.95 -9.90 17.49
CA PRO A 434 4.99 -9.33 16.63
C PRO A 434 5.63 -8.10 17.27
N VAL A 435 6.96 -8.05 17.27
CA VAL A 435 7.76 -6.89 17.68
C VAL A 435 8.36 -6.26 16.44
N LEU A 436 7.75 -5.20 15.97
CA LEU A 436 8.06 -4.52 14.72
C LEU A 436 9.26 -3.59 14.93
N ILE A 437 10.36 -3.86 14.23
CA ILE A 437 11.54 -2.98 14.19
C ILE A 437 11.72 -2.54 12.73
N SER A 438 11.08 -1.44 12.38
CA SER A 438 11.04 -0.93 11.01
C SER A 438 11.02 0.60 11.01
N GLN A 439 11.43 1.18 9.89
CA GLN A 439 11.30 2.61 9.62
C GLN A 439 10.38 2.78 8.42
N ASN A 440 9.52 3.81 8.44
CA ASN A 440 8.72 4.23 7.29
C ASN A 440 7.72 3.19 6.72
N TYR A 441 7.52 2.06 7.41
CA TYR A 441 6.65 0.97 6.96
C TYR A 441 5.18 1.22 7.28
N ILE A 442 4.33 1.17 6.26
CA ILE A 442 2.88 1.12 6.44
C ILE A 442 2.43 -0.34 6.53
N LEU A 443 1.88 -0.72 7.68
CA LEU A 443 1.47 -2.10 7.90
C LEU A 443 0.20 -2.47 7.11
N PRO A 444 0.08 -3.74 6.67
CA PRO A 444 -1.11 -4.24 6.01
C PRO A 444 -2.38 -3.96 6.82
N TYR A 445 -3.44 -3.58 6.12
CA TYR A 445 -4.77 -3.33 6.69
C TYR A 445 -4.81 -2.28 7.81
N SER A 446 -3.77 -1.44 7.93
CA SER A 446 -3.70 -0.40 8.96
C SER A 446 -4.79 0.66 8.83
N ASP A 447 -5.56 0.70 7.74
CA ASP A 447 -6.77 1.52 7.66
C ASP A 447 -7.83 1.04 8.66
N VAL A 448 -7.95 -0.27 8.88
CA VAL A 448 -9.04 -0.87 9.68
C VAL A 448 -8.56 -1.56 10.96
N LEU A 449 -7.36 -2.16 10.94
CA LEU A 449 -6.75 -2.82 12.10
C LEU A 449 -5.99 -1.82 12.97
N ASP A 450 -6.16 -1.95 14.27
CA ASP A 450 -5.35 -1.27 15.28
C ASP A 450 -4.18 -2.18 15.68
N TRP A 451 -3.04 -1.98 15.03
CA TRP A 451 -1.83 -2.78 15.25
C TRP A 451 -1.28 -2.66 16.67
N ASP A 452 -1.56 -1.58 17.40
CA ASP A 452 -1.04 -1.39 18.75
C ASP A 452 -1.78 -2.27 19.78
N GLU A 453 -2.93 -2.84 19.40
CA GLU A 453 -3.68 -3.80 20.21
C GLU A 453 -3.14 -5.23 20.14
N PHE A 454 -2.26 -5.55 19.18
CA PHE A 454 -1.72 -6.92 19.01
C PHE A 454 -0.25 -6.99 18.58
N SER A 455 0.46 -5.87 18.57
CA SER A 455 1.89 -5.82 18.25
C SER A 455 2.61 -4.77 19.10
N ILE A 456 3.94 -4.82 19.07
CA ILE A 456 4.81 -3.85 19.74
C ILE A 456 5.69 -3.20 18.68
N ARG A 457 5.88 -1.89 18.76
CA ARG A 457 6.83 -1.16 17.90
C ARG A 457 8.06 -0.79 18.73
N VAL A 458 9.24 -1.08 18.18
CA VAL A 458 10.53 -0.74 18.81
C VAL A 458 11.36 0.03 17.79
N SER A 459 11.90 1.17 18.20
CA SER A 459 12.77 1.97 17.35
C SER A 459 14.15 1.31 17.19
N LEU A 460 14.88 1.64 16.13
CA LEU A 460 16.24 1.11 15.93
C LEU A 460 17.18 1.49 17.10
N SER A 461 17.05 2.69 17.66
CA SER A 461 17.83 3.14 18.81
C SER A 461 17.53 2.38 20.10
N ASP A 462 16.36 1.77 20.21
CA ASP A 462 15.93 1.01 21.38
C ASP A 462 16.28 -0.48 21.32
N VAL A 463 16.87 -0.94 20.22
CA VAL A 463 17.33 -2.34 20.07
C VAL A 463 18.20 -2.79 21.26
N PRO A 464 19.17 -2.01 21.78
CA PRO A 464 19.91 -2.39 22.98
C PRO A 464 19.06 -2.61 24.24
N ASN A 465 17.89 -1.98 24.32
CA ASN A 465 16.97 -2.07 25.46
C ASN A 465 15.84 -3.10 25.24
N LEU A 466 15.90 -3.88 24.15
CA LEU A 466 14.81 -4.77 23.73
C LEU A 466 14.34 -5.70 24.85
N LYS A 467 15.26 -6.37 25.57
CA LYS A 467 14.88 -7.27 26.67
C LYS A 467 14.08 -6.56 27.74
N LYS A 468 14.58 -5.39 28.17
CA LYS A 468 13.94 -4.56 29.19
C LYS A 468 12.53 -4.15 28.75
N ILE A 469 12.39 -3.63 27.53
CA ILE A 469 11.09 -3.21 26.97
C ILE A 469 10.08 -4.37 27.01
N LEU A 470 10.50 -5.58 26.63
CA LEU A 470 9.60 -6.73 26.59
C LEU A 470 9.25 -7.29 27.97
N MET A 471 10.17 -7.20 28.94
CA MET A 471 9.93 -7.62 30.33
C MET A 471 9.08 -6.61 31.11
N ASP A 472 9.19 -5.32 30.79
CA ASP A 472 8.43 -4.25 31.43
C ASP A 472 6.94 -4.28 31.06
N ILE A 473 6.55 -5.07 30.04
CA ILE A 473 5.15 -5.26 29.66
C ILE A 473 4.46 -6.18 30.67
N PRO A 474 3.40 -5.72 31.38
CA PRO A 474 2.67 -6.56 32.31
C PRO A 474 2.06 -7.77 31.62
N TYR A 475 2.03 -8.91 32.31
CA TYR A 475 1.51 -10.17 31.76
C TYR A 475 0.07 -10.05 31.25
N GLU A 476 -0.78 -9.26 31.92
CA GLU A 476 -2.15 -8.98 31.46
C GLU A 476 -2.20 -8.25 30.11
N ARG A 477 -1.27 -7.30 29.86
CA ARG A 477 -1.20 -6.62 28.56
C ARG A 477 -0.70 -7.58 27.49
N TYR A 478 0.27 -8.43 27.82
CA TYR A 478 0.72 -9.49 26.93
C TYR A 478 -0.44 -10.43 26.52
N LEU A 479 -1.25 -10.91 27.47
CA LEU A 479 -2.40 -11.77 27.19
C LEU A 479 -3.43 -11.09 26.27
N LYS A 480 -3.69 -9.80 26.48
CA LYS A 480 -4.57 -8.99 25.61
C LYS A 480 -4.02 -8.92 24.18
N MET A 481 -2.72 -8.63 24.03
CA MET A 481 -2.09 -8.60 22.71
C MET A 481 -2.09 -9.96 22.03
N GLN A 482 -1.78 -11.04 22.75
CA GLN A 482 -1.80 -12.40 22.21
C GLN A 482 -3.21 -12.81 21.78
N THR A 483 -4.25 -12.46 22.54
CA THR A 483 -5.65 -12.65 22.15
C THR A 483 -5.96 -11.86 20.87
N GLY A 484 -5.47 -10.62 20.78
CA GLY A 484 -5.56 -9.79 19.58
C GLY A 484 -4.90 -10.45 18.37
N VAL A 485 -3.72 -11.04 18.53
CA VAL A 485 -3.03 -11.81 17.47
C VAL A 485 -3.91 -12.94 16.97
N THR A 486 -4.49 -13.74 17.87
CA THR A 486 -5.40 -14.84 17.51
C THR A 486 -6.64 -14.32 16.77
N GLN A 487 -7.20 -13.18 17.18
CA GLN A 487 -8.36 -12.60 16.51
C GLN A 487 -8.03 -12.13 15.08
N VAL A 488 -6.88 -11.48 14.87
CA VAL A 488 -6.52 -10.94 13.55
C VAL A 488 -6.08 -12.02 12.55
N GLN A 489 -5.68 -13.22 12.99
CA GLN A 489 -5.23 -14.32 12.12
C GLN A 489 -6.13 -14.51 10.89
N ARG A 490 -7.46 -14.49 11.08
CA ARG A 490 -8.45 -14.65 10.00
C ARG A 490 -8.23 -13.73 8.79
N HIS A 491 -7.73 -12.51 9.02
CA HIS A 491 -7.50 -11.50 7.98
C HIS A 491 -6.23 -11.71 7.18
N PHE A 492 -5.36 -12.61 7.65
CA PHE A 492 -4.12 -12.96 6.98
C PHE A 492 -4.19 -14.34 6.34
N VAL A 493 -5.19 -15.17 6.68
CA VAL A 493 -5.37 -16.51 6.08
C VAL A 493 -5.72 -16.40 4.60
N ILE A 494 -5.07 -17.24 3.80
CA ILE A 494 -5.41 -17.50 2.40
C ILE A 494 -6.41 -18.66 2.36
N ASN A 495 -7.58 -18.46 1.76
CA ASN A 495 -8.55 -19.52 1.49
C ASN A 495 -8.72 -19.72 -0.02
N ASN A 496 -9.01 -20.96 -0.43
CA ASN A 496 -9.43 -21.28 -1.78
C ASN A 496 -10.68 -22.20 -1.71
N PRO A 497 -11.89 -21.73 -2.07
CA PRO A 497 -12.19 -20.37 -2.53
C PRO A 497 -12.03 -19.31 -1.43
N PRO A 498 -11.85 -18.02 -1.78
CA PRO A 498 -11.79 -16.94 -0.81
C PRO A 498 -13.03 -16.89 0.10
N LYS A 499 -12.82 -16.58 1.38
CA LYS A 499 -13.86 -16.44 2.39
C LYS A 499 -13.97 -15.00 2.87
N LYS A 500 -15.16 -14.60 3.33
CA LYS A 500 -15.35 -13.24 3.83
C LYS A 500 -14.30 -12.87 4.86
N TYR A 501 -13.77 -11.65 4.75
CA TYR A 501 -12.73 -11.09 5.61
C TYR A 501 -11.37 -11.81 5.61
N ASP A 502 -11.12 -12.73 4.70
CA ASP A 502 -9.79 -13.31 4.52
C ASP A 502 -8.83 -12.35 3.81
N VAL A 503 -7.58 -12.78 3.60
CA VAL A 503 -6.54 -11.90 3.01
C VAL A 503 -6.94 -11.34 1.64
N PHE A 504 -7.66 -12.11 0.82
CA PHE A 504 -8.12 -11.65 -0.49
C PHE A 504 -9.17 -10.56 -0.34
N HIS A 505 -10.19 -10.80 0.49
CA HIS A 505 -11.24 -9.81 0.75
C HIS A 505 -10.71 -8.54 1.44
N MET A 506 -9.75 -8.68 2.36
CA MET A 506 -9.11 -7.54 3.02
C MET A 506 -8.25 -6.72 2.05
N THR A 507 -7.62 -7.38 1.07
CA THR A 507 -6.90 -6.71 -0.03
C THR A 507 -7.87 -5.94 -0.92
N ILE A 508 -8.96 -6.58 -1.36
CA ILE A 508 -10.02 -5.93 -2.16
C ILE A 508 -10.65 -4.75 -1.40
N HIS A 509 -10.88 -4.90 -0.10
CA HIS A 509 -11.38 -3.81 0.76
C HIS A 509 -10.41 -2.65 0.84
N SER A 510 -9.11 -2.93 0.95
CA SER A 510 -8.10 -1.89 0.95
C SER A 510 -8.12 -1.11 -0.37
N ILE A 511 -8.24 -1.78 -1.52
CA ILE A 511 -8.37 -1.14 -2.84
C ILE A 511 -9.67 -0.32 -2.94
N TRP A 512 -10.79 -0.85 -2.44
CA TRP A 512 -12.07 -0.16 -2.35
C TRP A 512 -11.95 1.18 -1.62
N LEU A 513 -11.23 1.22 -0.48
CA LEU A 513 -10.98 2.46 0.25
C LEU A 513 -10.21 3.49 -0.60
N ARG A 514 -9.26 3.06 -1.43
CA ARG A 514 -8.49 3.96 -2.31
C ARG A 514 -9.37 4.48 -3.44
N ARG A 515 -10.25 3.64 -3.99
CA ARG A 515 -11.22 4.10 -4.98
C ARG A 515 -12.18 5.14 -4.42
N LEU A 516 -12.61 4.98 -3.16
CA LEU A 516 -13.42 5.98 -2.46
C LEU A 516 -12.67 7.32 -2.26
N ASN A 517 -11.33 7.34 -2.24
CA ASN A 517 -10.57 8.59 -2.13
C ASN A 517 -10.52 9.40 -3.44
N VAL A 518 -10.76 8.76 -4.59
CA VAL A 518 -10.71 9.41 -5.91
C VAL A 518 -12.06 10.02 -6.28
N ARG A 519 -12.05 11.25 -6.81
CA ARG A 519 -13.24 11.90 -7.40
C ARG A 519 -12.92 12.41 -8.79
N PHE A 520 -13.90 12.30 -9.67
CA PHE A 520 -13.83 12.81 -11.03
C PHE A 520 -14.57 14.16 -11.21
N SER A 521 -14.81 14.90 -10.14
CA SER A 521 -15.39 16.25 -10.23
C SER A 521 -14.35 17.27 -10.66
#